data_AF-A0A5N6QGB6-F1
#
_entry.id   AF-A0A5N6QGB6-F1
#
_cell.length_a   1.000
_cell.length_b   1.000
_cell.length_c   1.000
_cell.angle_alpha   90.00
_cell.angle_beta   90.00
_cell.angle_gamma   90.00
#
_symmetry.space_group_name_H-M   'P 1'
#
loop_
_entity.id
_entity.type
_entity.pdbx_description
1 polymer ?
#
loop_
_entity_poly.entity_id
_entity_poly.type
_entity_poly.pdbx_seq_one_letter_code
_entity_poly.pdbx_strand_id
1 'polypeptide(L)'
;MYVSFLAGCFRSVRFGIHEAHGKGQALQFNWLYDKGAFILHPDEKFSVDFSKVEGAVESLSREILTIQAKGDKEAANVLLQKCSKMTQPLKLALQKLEDIQVPVDIAPIFPIANKILE
;
A
#
# COMPACT_ATOMS: atom_id res chain seq x y z
N MET A 1 -13.38 6.68 4.36
CA MET A 1 -12.78 5.47 3.75
C MET A 1 -11.39 5.76 3.16
N TYR A 2 -11.28 6.56 2.09
CA TYR A 2 -10.01 6.73 1.34
C TYR A 2 -8.84 7.30 2.15
N VAL A 3 -9.10 8.27 3.04
CA VAL A 3 -8.03 8.86 3.87
C VAL A 3 -7.40 7.83 4.80
N SER A 4 -8.22 7.00 5.46
CA SER A 4 -7.75 5.90 6.30
C SER A 4 -7.02 4.84 5.50
N PHE A 5 -7.48 4.55 4.28
CA PHE A 5 -6.79 3.64 3.36
C PHE A 5 -5.41 4.15 2.97
N LEU A 6 -5.28 5.44 2.59
CA LEU A 6 -4.00 6.08 2.30
C LEU A 6 -3.01 5.97 3.47
N ALA A 7 -3.46 6.28 4.69
CA ALA A 7 -2.63 6.09 5.88
C ALA A 7 -2.24 4.61 6.06
N GLY A 8 -3.19 3.70 5.84
CA GLY A 8 -2.97 2.25 5.86
C GLY A 8 -1.98 1.75 4.80
N CYS A 9 -1.85 2.44 3.66
CA CYS A 9 -0.86 2.09 2.64
C CYS A 9 0.56 2.11 3.23
N PHE A 10 0.90 3.17 3.96
CA PHE A 10 2.23 3.31 4.55
C PHE A 10 2.49 2.24 5.62
N ARG A 11 1.48 1.88 6.42
CA ARG A 11 1.58 0.76 7.37
C ARG A 11 1.91 -0.55 6.66
N SER A 12 1.13 -0.92 5.65
CA SER A 12 1.31 -2.22 4.97
C SER A 12 2.58 -2.30 4.12
N VAL A 13 3.02 -1.20 3.50
CA VAL A 13 4.29 -1.19 2.74
C VAL A 13 5.50 -1.44 3.65
N ARG A 14 5.43 -1.07 4.94
CA ARG A 14 6.49 -1.33 5.93
C ARG A 14 6.68 -2.81 6.29
N PHE A 15 5.74 -3.69 5.91
CA PHE A 15 5.97 -5.14 5.96
C PHE A 15 7.00 -5.63 4.92
N GLY A 16 7.29 -4.78 3.93
CA GLY A 16 8.30 -5.03 2.91
C GLY A 16 7.71 -5.37 1.54
N ILE A 17 8.36 -4.89 0.49
CA ILE A 17 7.92 -5.10 -0.91
C ILE A 17 8.12 -6.52 -1.43
N HIS A 18 8.77 -7.38 -0.63
CA HIS A 18 8.98 -8.79 -0.95
C HIS A 18 7.84 -9.68 -0.43
N GLU A 19 7.02 -9.18 0.49
CA GLU A 19 5.82 -9.86 0.97
C GLU A 19 4.61 -9.46 0.10
N ALA A 20 3.65 -10.37 -0.06
CA ALA A 20 2.55 -10.21 -1.01
C ALA A 20 1.69 -8.96 -0.74
N HIS A 21 1.32 -8.68 0.50
CA HIS A 21 0.51 -7.53 0.87
C HIS A 21 1.31 -6.23 0.73
N GLY A 22 2.56 -6.19 1.19
CA GLY A 22 3.43 -5.02 0.99
C GLY A 22 3.64 -4.68 -0.49
N LYS A 23 3.88 -5.71 -1.31
CA LYS A 23 4.01 -5.60 -2.78
C LYS A 23 2.74 -5.11 -3.46
N GLY A 24 1.59 -5.66 -3.08
CA GLY A 24 0.28 -5.26 -3.59
C GLY A 24 -0.11 -3.85 -3.15
N GLN A 25 0.32 -3.42 -1.97
CA GLN A 25 0.03 -2.10 -1.48
C GLN A 25 0.91 -1.02 -2.12
N ALA A 26 2.18 -1.32 -2.42
CA ALA A 26 3.02 -0.43 -3.22
C ALA A 26 2.41 -0.20 -4.62
N LEU A 27 1.86 -1.25 -5.24
CA LEU A 27 1.16 -1.16 -6.52
C LEU A 27 -0.07 -0.24 -6.45
N GLN A 28 -0.93 -0.44 -5.45
CA GLN A 28 -2.13 0.39 -5.26
C GLN A 28 -1.76 1.85 -5.02
N PHE A 29 -0.82 2.11 -4.10
CA PHE A 29 -0.35 3.47 -3.84
C PHE A 29 0.19 4.14 -5.11
N ASN A 30 1.11 3.49 -5.83
CA ASN A 30 1.73 4.08 -7.01
C ASN A 30 0.72 4.31 -8.14
N TRP A 31 -0.24 3.40 -8.34
CA TRP A 31 -1.31 3.59 -9.32
C TRP A 31 -2.18 4.81 -8.98
N LEU A 32 -2.63 4.92 -7.73
CA LEU A 32 -3.45 6.05 -7.29
C LEU A 32 -2.67 7.37 -7.33
N TYR A 33 -1.38 7.35 -7.00
CA TYR A 33 -0.48 8.49 -7.10
C TYR A 33 -0.29 8.94 -8.56
N ASP A 34 -0.01 8.01 -9.48
CA ASP A 34 0.16 8.31 -10.91
C ASP A 34 -1.12 8.85 -11.55
N LYS A 35 -2.30 8.45 -11.04
CA LYS A 35 -3.61 9.00 -11.45
C LYS A 35 -3.95 10.33 -10.79
N GLY A 36 -3.08 10.86 -9.93
CA GLY A 36 -3.31 12.10 -9.18
C GLY A 36 -4.38 11.99 -8.09
N ALA A 37 -4.79 10.77 -7.74
CA ALA A 37 -5.73 10.52 -6.64
C ALA A 37 -5.06 10.65 -5.28
N PHE A 38 -3.77 10.32 -5.18
CA PHE A 38 -2.94 10.65 -4.02
C PHE A 38 -2.00 11.79 -4.38
N ILE A 39 -1.89 12.77 -3.48
CA ILE A 39 -1.09 13.97 -3.67
C ILE A 39 -0.04 14.03 -2.58
N LEU A 40 1.22 14.25 -2.97
CA LEU A 40 2.30 14.63 -2.07
C LEU A 40 2.43 16.16 -2.08
N HIS A 41 2.34 16.77 -0.90
CA HIS A 41 2.45 18.22 -0.72
C HIS A 41 3.89 18.67 -0.42
N PRO A 42 4.20 19.97 -0.55
CA PRO A 42 5.52 20.51 -0.20
C PRO A 42 5.94 20.31 1.26
N ASP A 43 4.99 20.19 2.20
CA ASP A 43 5.27 19.84 3.60
C ASP A 43 5.46 18.32 3.81
N GLU A 44 5.55 17.59 2.70
CA GLU A 44 5.77 16.15 2.58
C GLU A 44 4.68 15.31 3.27
N LYS A 45 3.48 15.87 3.42
CA LYS A 45 2.28 15.13 3.79
C LYS A 45 1.51 14.70 2.56
N PHE A 46 0.63 13.73 2.76
CA PHE A 46 -0.20 13.18 1.70
C PHE A 46 -1.67 13.51 1.91
N SER A 47 -2.40 13.72 0.81
CA SER A 47 -3.86 13.84 0.81
C SER A 47 -4.50 13.03 -0.31
N VAL A 48 -5.82 12.92 -0.26
CA VAL A 48 -6.64 12.30 -1.31
C VAL A 48 -7.31 13.38 -2.13
N ASP A 49 -7.21 13.30 -3.46
CA ASP A 49 -8.04 14.06 -4.39
C ASP A 49 -9.37 13.31 -4.60
N PHE A 50 -10.42 13.77 -3.93
CA PHE A 50 -11.74 13.14 -4.01
C PHE A 50 -12.38 13.24 -5.39
N SER A 51 -11.96 14.18 -6.24
CA SER A 51 -12.47 14.27 -7.62
C SER A 51 -11.91 13.16 -8.52
N LYS A 52 -10.81 12.50 -8.13
CA LYS A 52 -10.09 11.50 -8.93
C LYS A 52 -10.05 10.11 -8.33
N VAL A 53 -10.15 9.99 -6.99
CA VAL A 53 -9.90 8.73 -6.27
C VAL A 53 -10.83 7.60 -6.68
N GLU A 54 -12.12 7.88 -6.93
CA GLU A 54 -13.08 6.85 -7.35
C GLU A 54 -12.70 6.26 -8.70
N GLY A 55 -12.45 7.11 -9.70
CA GLY A 55 -12.02 6.66 -11.03
C GLY A 55 -10.66 5.96 -11.02
N ALA A 56 -9.72 6.39 -10.16
CA ALA A 56 -8.44 5.72 -10.01
C ALA A 56 -8.60 4.30 -9.43
N VAL A 57 -9.42 4.15 -8.38
CA VAL A 57 -9.74 2.84 -7.78
C VAL A 57 -10.44 1.95 -8.79
N GLU A 58 -11.48 2.44 -9.46
CA GLU A 58 -12.21 1.70 -10.48
C GLU A 58 -11.26 1.20 -11.59
N SER A 59 -10.39 2.07 -12.10
CA SER A 59 -9.45 1.72 -13.17
C SER A 59 -8.47 0.62 -12.75
N LEU A 60 -7.99 0.65 -11.50
CA LEU A 60 -7.10 -0.39 -10.99
C LEU A 60 -7.83 -1.72 -10.78
N SER A 61 -9.04 -1.67 -10.21
CA SER A 61 -9.87 -2.86 -10.02
C SER A 61 -10.16 -3.51 -11.37
N ARG A 62 -10.53 -2.73 -12.38
CA ARG A 62 -10.75 -3.21 -13.74
C ARG A 62 -9.52 -3.91 -14.31
N GLU A 63 -8.34 -3.30 -14.17
CA GLU A 63 -7.08 -3.87 -14.66
C GLU A 63 -6.80 -5.24 -14.00
N ILE A 64 -6.78 -5.29 -12.67
CA ILE A 64 -6.47 -6.51 -11.90
C ILE A 64 -7.48 -7.61 -12.20
N LEU A 65 -8.78 -7.30 -12.13
CA LEU A 65 -9.83 -8.29 -12.34
C LEU A 65 -9.86 -8.80 -13.79
N THR A 66 -9.53 -7.96 -14.77
CA THR A 66 -9.45 -8.37 -16.18
C THR A 66 -8.27 -9.31 -16.40
N ILE A 67 -7.09 -9.00 -15.84
CA ILE A 67 -5.91 -9.86 -15.89
C ILE A 67 -6.22 -11.24 -15.28
N GLN A 68 -6.85 -11.24 -14.09
CA GLN A 68 -7.24 -12.46 -13.40
C GLN A 68 -8.26 -13.28 -14.20
N ALA A 69 -9.29 -12.65 -14.76
CA ALA A 69 -10.31 -13.33 -15.56
C ALA A 69 -9.74 -14.00 -16.82
N LYS A 70 -8.68 -13.43 -17.40
CA LYS A 70 -7.97 -14.00 -18.56
C LYS A 70 -6.94 -15.07 -18.17
N GLY A 71 -6.58 -15.19 -16.88
CA GLY A 71 -5.45 -16.00 -16.44
C GLY A 71 -4.11 -15.50 -17.01
N ASP A 72 -3.99 -14.19 -17.29
CA ASP A 72 -2.84 -13.63 -17.99
C ASP A 72 -1.66 -13.36 -17.03
N LYS A 73 -0.83 -14.39 -16.84
CA LYS A 73 0.33 -14.33 -15.95
C LYS A 73 1.35 -13.27 -16.37
N GLU A 74 1.54 -13.06 -17.67
CA GLU A 74 2.55 -12.11 -18.13
C GLU A 74 2.11 -10.67 -17.98
N ALA A 75 0.83 -10.37 -18.24
CA ALA A 75 0.26 -9.08 -17.88
C ALA A 75 0.37 -8.80 -16.37
N ALA A 76 0.12 -9.82 -15.53
CA ALA A 76 0.29 -9.69 -14.08
C ALA A 76 1.75 -9.36 -13.71
N ASN A 77 2.73 -10.04 -14.31
CA ASN A 77 4.15 -9.78 -14.09
C ASN A 77 4.53 -8.35 -14.50
N VAL A 78 4.07 -7.88 -15.65
CA VAL A 78 4.32 -6.51 -16.15
C VAL A 78 3.73 -5.47 -15.20
N LEU A 79 2.48 -5.65 -14.75
CA LEU A 79 1.83 -4.76 -13.80
C LEU A 79 2.62 -4.66 -12.48
N LEU A 80 3.00 -5.81 -11.91
CA LEU A 80 3.78 -5.85 -10.67
C LEU A 80 5.17 -5.22 -10.85
N GLN A 81 5.86 -5.52 -11.96
CA GLN A 81 7.18 -4.94 -12.23
C GLN A 81 7.12 -3.43 -12.39
N LYS A 82 6.05 -2.89 -12.98
CA LYS A 82 5.87 -1.45 -13.16
C LYS A 82 5.51 -0.76 -11.85
N CYS A 83 4.50 -1.26 -11.15
CA CYS A 83 3.84 -0.53 -10.07
C CYS A 83 4.24 -0.98 -8.66
N SER A 84 4.74 -2.19 -8.43
CA SER A 84 5.12 -2.67 -7.08
C SER A 84 6.53 -2.26 -6.67
N LYS A 85 6.90 -0.98 -6.84
CA LYS A 85 8.23 -0.45 -6.49
C LYS A 85 8.18 0.48 -5.29
N MET A 86 9.30 0.53 -4.56
CA MET A 86 9.54 1.54 -3.54
C MET A 86 9.92 2.88 -4.22
N THR A 87 8.90 3.65 -4.60
CA THR A 87 9.05 4.96 -5.26
C THR A 87 9.47 6.04 -4.28
N GLN A 88 9.94 7.19 -4.79
CA GLN A 88 10.41 8.29 -3.93
C GLN A 88 9.35 8.79 -2.92
N PRO A 89 8.06 8.96 -3.31
CA PRO A 89 7.03 9.34 -2.34
C PRO A 89 6.85 8.32 -1.21
N LEU A 90 6.91 7.02 -1.51
CA LEU A 90 6.86 5.98 -0.49
C LEU A 90 8.10 6.01 0.42
N LYS A 91 9.30 6.15 -0.14
CA LYS A 91 10.54 6.25 0.65
C LYS A 91 10.48 7.41 1.64
N LEU A 92 10.00 8.57 1.19
CA LEU A 92 9.87 9.76 2.02
C LEU A 92 8.90 9.54 3.19
N ALA A 93 7.73 8.95 2.91
CA ALA A 93 6.76 8.63 3.95
C ALA A 93 7.32 7.63 4.97
N LEU A 94 8.04 6.61 4.49
CA LEU A 94 8.63 5.58 5.35
C LEU A 94 9.75 6.14 6.22
N GLN A 95 10.62 6.98 5.65
CA GLN A 95 11.70 7.64 6.40
C GLN A 95 11.14 8.44 7.58
N LYS A 96 10.08 9.23 7.36
CA LYS A 96 9.45 10.00 8.45
C LYS A 96 8.91 9.15 9.59
N LEU A 97 8.39 7.96 9.28
CA LEU A 97 7.90 7.01 10.28
C LEU A 97 9.06 6.35 11.03
N GLU A 98 10.18 6.12 10.35
CA GLU A 98 11.41 5.58 10.92
C GLU A 98 12.11 6.60 11.85
N ASP A 99 12.19 7.86 11.43
CA ASP A 99 12.82 8.95 12.20
C ASP A 99 12.19 9.14 13.59
N ILE A 100 10.87 8.92 13.70
CA ILE A 100 10.13 9.00 14.97
C ILE A 100 9.89 7.62 15.61
N GLN A 101 10.49 6.56 15.07
CA GLN A 101 10.45 5.19 15.59
C GLN A 101 9.03 4.61 15.77
N VAL A 102 8.13 4.85 14.82
CA VAL A 102 6.79 4.21 14.85
C VAL A 102 6.98 2.68 14.74
N PRO A 103 6.39 1.84 15.60
CA PRO A 103 6.44 0.39 15.43
C PRO A 103 5.82 -0.08 14.10
N VAL A 104 6.30 -1.17 13.52
CA VAL A 104 5.75 -1.72 12.25
C VAL A 104 4.47 -2.52 12.52
N ASP A 105 4.54 -3.42 13.50
CA ASP A 105 3.44 -4.29 13.90
C ASP A 105 3.56 -4.60 15.40
N ILE A 106 2.67 -5.46 15.89
CA ILE A 106 2.64 -5.92 17.27
C ILE A 106 3.32 -7.29 17.41
N ALA A 107 3.98 -7.51 18.55
CA ALA A 107 4.35 -8.84 19.01
C ALA A 107 3.35 -9.24 20.11
N PRO A 108 2.39 -10.14 19.83
CA PRO A 108 1.34 -10.43 20.79
C PRO A 108 1.88 -11.20 22.00
N ILE A 109 1.40 -10.81 23.19
CA ILE A 109 1.61 -11.53 24.44
C ILE A 109 0.27 -12.19 24.79
N PHE A 110 0.25 -13.52 24.91
CA PHE A 110 -0.97 -14.30 25.12
C PHE A 110 -1.06 -14.89 26.54
N PRO A 111 -1.31 -14.07 27.59
CA PRO A 111 -1.28 -14.54 28.97
C PRO A 111 -2.34 -15.60 29.28
N ILE A 112 -3.48 -15.59 28.59
CA ILE A 112 -4.53 -16.60 28.76
C ILE A 112 -4.12 -17.96 28.16
N ALA A 113 -3.48 -17.96 27.00
CA ALA A 113 -2.99 -19.20 26.39
C ALA A 113 -1.94 -19.87 27.27
N ASN A 114 -1.02 -19.09 27.84
CA ASN A 114 -0.01 -19.59 28.77
C ASN A 114 -0.65 -20.28 30.00
N LYS A 115 -1.69 -19.69 30.58
CA LYS A 115 -2.43 -20.27 31.73
C LYS A 115 -3.20 -21.55 31.42
N ILE A 116 -3.61 -21.76 30.17
CA ILE A 116 -4.36 -22.97 29.76
C ILE A 116 -3.41 -24.15 29.49
N LEU A 117 -2.16 -23.86 29.13
CA LEU A 117 -1.14 -24.86 28.79
C LEU A 117 -0.29 -25.32 29.99
N GLU A 118 -0.47 -24.69 31.16
CA GLU A 118 0.04 -25.14 32.46
C GLU A 118 -0.81 -26.30 33.02
#